data_AF-S2RE98-F1
#
_entry.id   AF-S2RE98-F1
#
_cell.length_a   1.000
_cell.length_b   1.000
_cell.length_c   1.000
_cell.angle_alpha   90.00
_cell.angle_beta   90.00
_cell.angle_gamma   90.00
#
_symmetry.space_group_name_H-M   'P 1'
#
loop_
_entity.id
_entity.type
_entity.pdbx_description
1 polymer ?
#
loop_
_entity_poly.entity_id
_entity_poly.type
_entity_poly.pdbx_seq_one_letter_code
_entity_poly.pdbx_strand_id
1 'polypeptide(L)'
;KYNLRSEASSRFEKGTNLADINRALDAAVAWMAELSEGQVAKGTVSPTSVSAEDVVVDISLDHINHVLGTDLTQQQVTQIFEQLGFDVTESDGLFAVAVPPRRWDIHIKADLVEEVARIYGFDNLPSTLPTTTMTIGEYTAQQKRIRRTRHLLEGLGLTQVITYALTTAEAAEQFKLQPGLPTKVDSPMTTDHAVLRMNMISGLLNVIKYNQARKETDVAIYEQGRIFTKTGDQVRPTEIEYLGGAVTGNVVAKDWHQSAKAVDFFYAKGIVTHLLDDYSLANPIRFEATQAVAELHPGQAANIFVGDQLVGSFWGACILPLNMQSTCQPP
;
A
#
# COMPACT_ATOMS: atom_id res chain seq x y z
N LYS A 1 -0.78 -6.85 23.71
CA LYS A 1 -2.02 -7.03 24.52
C LYS A 1 -2.02 -6.20 25.81
N TYR A 2 -1.04 -6.38 26.70
CA TYR A 2 -1.03 -5.72 28.01
C TYR A 2 -0.11 -4.49 28.11
N ASN A 3 0.53 -4.08 27.02
CA ASN A 3 1.55 -3.03 27.00
C ASN A 3 2.72 -3.28 27.98
N LEU A 4 3.06 -4.56 28.20
CA LEU A 4 4.15 -5.00 29.09
C LEU A 4 5.30 -5.56 28.26
N ARG A 5 5.96 -4.70 27.47
CA ARG A 5 7.15 -5.11 26.71
C ARG A 5 8.40 -4.89 27.56
N SER A 6 9.20 -5.95 27.71
CA SER A 6 10.48 -5.90 28.43
C SER A 6 11.58 -6.57 27.62
N GLU A 7 12.82 -6.36 28.06
CA GLU A 7 13.98 -7.08 27.56
C GLU A 7 13.80 -8.61 27.66
N ALA A 8 13.15 -9.10 28.72
CA ALA A 8 12.84 -10.51 28.89
C ALA A 8 11.75 -10.99 27.92
N SER A 9 10.62 -10.27 27.82
CA SER A 9 9.52 -10.68 26.94
C SER A 9 9.97 -10.73 25.47
N SER A 10 10.78 -9.75 25.04
CA SER A 10 11.35 -9.67 23.69
C SER A 10 12.25 -10.87 23.36
N ARG A 11 13.04 -11.37 24.33
CA ARG A 11 13.89 -12.56 24.13
C ARG A 11 13.05 -13.83 24.05
N PHE A 12 12.11 -14.03 24.96
CA PHE A 12 11.21 -15.20 24.91
C PHE A 12 10.34 -15.24 23.65
N GLU A 13 9.89 -14.08 23.14
CA GLU A 13 9.15 -14.00 21.88
C GLU A 13 9.98 -14.41 20.66
N LYS A 14 11.29 -14.11 20.66
CA LYS A 14 12.19 -14.41 19.53
C LYS A 14 12.78 -15.81 19.56
N GLY A 15 12.67 -16.50 20.69
CA GLY A 15 13.38 -17.75 20.97
C GLY A 15 14.65 -17.52 21.78
N THR A 16 15.00 -18.50 22.61
CA THR A 16 16.18 -18.49 23.48
C THR A 16 16.95 -19.78 23.29
N ASN A 17 18.29 -19.71 23.29
CA ASN A 17 19.12 -20.91 23.18
C ASN A 17 18.86 -21.86 24.37
N LEU A 18 18.28 -23.01 24.09
CA LEU A 18 17.94 -24.02 25.09
C LEU A 18 19.18 -24.68 25.70
N ALA A 19 20.28 -24.76 24.95
CA ALA A 19 21.51 -25.41 25.39
C ALA A 19 22.21 -24.63 26.52
N ASP A 20 22.03 -23.31 26.59
CA ASP A 20 22.74 -22.44 27.52
C ASP A 20 21.95 -22.08 28.80
N ILE A 21 20.72 -22.60 28.97
CA ILE A 21 19.86 -22.21 30.12
C ILE A 21 20.54 -22.46 31.45
N ASN A 22 21.05 -23.69 31.67
CA ASN A 22 21.71 -24.05 32.93
C ASN A 22 23.02 -23.29 33.11
N ARG A 23 23.80 -23.13 32.03
CA ARG A 23 25.05 -22.36 32.05
C ARG A 23 24.81 -20.90 32.45
N ALA A 24 23.76 -20.28 31.90
CA ALA A 24 23.39 -18.91 32.24
C ALA A 24 22.91 -18.79 33.69
N LEU A 25 22.18 -19.79 34.19
CA LEU A 25 21.74 -19.85 35.59
C LEU A 25 22.96 -19.95 36.54
N ASP A 26 23.90 -20.85 36.25
CA ASP A 26 25.11 -21.03 37.05
C ASP A 26 25.97 -19.76 37.08
N ALA A 27 26.12 -19.09 35.94
CA ALA A 27 26.82 -17.80 35.86
C ALA A 27 26.14 -16.71 36.70
N ALA A 28 24.80 -16.63 36.65
CA ALA A 28 24.04 -15.67 37.46
C ALA A 28 24.21 -15.96 38.96
N VAL A 29 24.17 -17.22 39.38
CA VAL A 29 24.40 -17.63 40.77
C VAL A 29 25.82 -17.31 41.23
N ALA A 30 26.83 -17.55 40.39
CA ALA A 30 28.21 -17.20 40.68
C ALA A 30 28.38 -15.68 40.89
N TRP A 31 27.80 -14.85 40.02
CA TRP A 31 27.83 -13.40 40.18
C TRP A 31 27.07 -12.92 41.41
N MET A 32 25.91 -13.51 41.73
CA MET A 32 25.19 -13.17 42.96
C MET A 32 26.02 -13.47 44.21
N ALA A 33 26.73 -14.60 44.24
CA ALA A 33 27.60 -14.97 45.36
C ALA A 33 28.84 -14.09 45.47
N GLU A 34 29.38 -13.61 44.36
CA GLU A 34 30.52 -12.68 44.34
C GLU A 34 30.12 -11.26 44.75
N LEU A 35 28.93 -10.80 44.33
CA LEU A 35 28.47 -9.42 44.49
C LEU A 35 27.61 -9.20 45.74
N SER A 36 27.31 -10.25 46.51
CA SER A 36 26.49 -10.18 47.72
C SER A 36 26.99 -11.13 48.81
N GLU A 37 26.39 -11.07 49.99
CA GLU A 37 26.65 -12.02 51.09
C GLU A 37 25.87 -13.36 50.93
N GLY A 38 25.31 -13.61 49.74
CA GLY A 38 24.52 -14.79 49.43
C GLY A 38 25.35 -16.08 49.39
N GLN A 39 24.77 -17.18 49.90
CA GLN A 39 25.38 -18.50 49.87
C GLN A 39 24.77 -19.36 48.75
N VAL A 40 25.61 -20.00 47.95
CA VAL A 40 25.17 -20.88 46.86
C VAL A 40 24.61 -22.19 47.42
N ALA A 41 23.34 -22.46 47.10
CA ALA A 41 22.69 -23.72 47.44
C ALA A 41 23.20 -24.87 46.55
N LYS A 42 23.13 -26.11 47.05
CA LYS A 42 23.54 -27.30 46.29
C LYS A 42 22.40 -27.81 45.39
N GLY A 43 22.70 -28.02 44.12
CA GLY A 43 21.81 -28.63 43.13
C GLY A 43 20.85 -27.65 42.45
N THR A 44 20.12 -28.16 41.45
CA THR A 44 19.16 -27.38 40.64
C THR A 44 17.81 -28.07 40.64
N VAL A 45 16.73 -27.31 40.86
CA VAL A 45 15.36 -27.81 40.73
C VAL A 45 14.87 -27.50 39.32
N SER A 46 14.64 -28.53 38.51
CA SER A 46 14.01 -28.40 37.20
C SER A 46 12.79 -29.31 37.08
N PRO A 47 11.59 -28.79 36.77
CA PRO A 47 10.39 -29.60 36.59
C PRO A 47 10.38 -30.36 35.25
N THR A 48 11.33 -30.10 34.36
CA THR A 48 11.40 -30.70 33.01
C THR A 48 12.85 -30.85 32.58
N SER A 49 13.13 -31.88 31.78
CA SER A 49 14.36 -32.01 31.02
C SER A 49 14.17 -31.36 29.65
N VAL A 50 14.94 -30.32 29.35
CA VAL A 50 15.00 -29.75 27.99
C VAL A 50 16.10 -30.50 27.24
N SER A 51 15.75 -31.21 26.15
CA SER A 51 16.76 -31.79 25.27
C SER A 51 17.18 -30.74 24.24
N ALA A 52 18.42 -30.28 24.34
CA ALA A 52 19.00 -29.35 23.39
C ALA A 52 19.87 -30.15 22.41
N GLU A 53 19.21 -30.86 21.51
CA GLU A 53 19.85 -31.67 20.46
C GLU A 53 20.03 -30.86 19.19
N ASP A 54 21.12 -31.14 18.48
CA ASP A 54 21.38 -30.56 17.18
C ASP A 54 20.34 -31.07 16.16
N VAL A 55 19.93 -30.18 15.26
CA VAL A 55 19.04 -30.52 14.15
C VAL A 55 19.91 -30.82 12.93
N VAL A 56 19.82 -32.03 12.40
CA VAL A 56 20.53 -32.39 11.17
C VAL A 56 19.71 -31.97 9.95
N VAL A 57 20.31 -31.16 9.08
CA VAL A 57 19.72 -30.71 7.82
C VAL A 57 20.60 -31.18 6.66
N ASP A 58 20.01 -32.01 5.79
CA ASP A 58 20.71 -32.59 4.65
C ASP A 58 20.59 -31.70 3.40
N ILE A 59 21.71 -31.36 2.76
CA ILE A 59 21.75 -30.53 1.55
C ILE A 59 22.85 -31.01 0.59
N SER A 60 22.67 -30.84 -0.72
CA SER A 60 23.71 -31.15 -1.71
C SER A 60 24.40 -29.89 -2.22
N LEU A 61 25.67 -30.02 -2.61
CA LEU A 61 26.43 -28.96 -3.28
C LEU A 61 25.72 -28.46 -4.54
N ASP A 62 25.18 -29.39 -5.34
CA ASP A 62 24.42 -29.08 -6.55
C ASP A 62 23.20 -28.20 -6.25
N HIS A 63 22.50 -28.45 -5.15
CA HIS A 63 21.34 -27.64 -4.76
C HIS A 63 21.78 -26.22 -4.36
N ILE A 64 22.86 -26.09 -3.59
CA ILE A 64 23.42 -24.80 -3.19
C ILE A 64 23.79 -23.98 -4.43
N ASN A 65 24.59 -24.57 -5.32
CA ASN A 65 25.04 -23.92 -6.54
C ASN A 65 23.90 -23.59 -7.49
N HIS A 66 22.91 -24.47 -7.62
CA HIS A 66 21.73 -24.21 -8.43
C HIS A 66 20.92 -23.01 -7.93
N VAL A 67 20.70 -22.91 -6.62
CA VAL A 67 19.91 -21.80 -6.04
C VAL A 67 20.69 -20.49 -6.06
N LEU A 68 21.99 -20.52 -5.77
CA LEU A 68 22.84 -19.33 -5.73
C LEU A 68 23.34 -18.90 -7.12
N GLY A 69 23.23 -19.77 -8.12
CA GLY A 69 23.81 -19.56 -9.44
C GLY A 69 25.34 -19.57 -9.43
N THR A 70 25.96 -20.23 -8.46
CA THR A 70 27.41 -20.25 -8.23
C THR A 70 28.05 -21.57 -8.63
N ASP A 71 29.38 -21.60 -8.69
CA ASP A 71 30.19 -22.81 -8.88
C ASP A 71 31.07 -23.06 -7.63
N LEU A 72 30.48 -22.99 -6.44
CA LEU A 72 31.20 -23.23 -5.19
C LEU A 72 31.69 -24.68 -5.13
N THR A 73 32.88 -24.87 -4.61
CA THR A 73 33.45 -26.19 -4.35
C THR A 73 32.97 -26.73 -3.01
N GLN A 74 33.01 -28.05 -2.85
CA GLN A 74 32.67 -28.74 -1.60
C GLN A 74 33.48 -28.16 -0.42
N GLN A 75 34.78 -27.97 -0.61
CA GLN A 75 35.68 -27.42 0.41
C GLN A 75 35.27 -26.02 0.87
N GLN A 76 34.86 -25.14 -0.05
CA GLN A 76 34.41 -23.78 0.31
C GLN A 76 33.14 -23.81 1.16
N VAL A 77 32.17 -24.67 0.80
CA VAL A 77 30.91 -24.79 1.55
C VAL A 77 31.16 -25.38 2.94
N THR A 78 31.99 -26.40 3.05
CA THR A 78 32.37 -27.02 4.34
C THR A 78 33.02 -26.00 5.27
N GLN A 79 33.98 -25.21 4.76
CA GLN A 79 34.62 -24.14 5.55
C GLN A 79 33.62 -23.10 6.07
N ILE A 80 32.58 -22.79 5.29
CA ILE A 80 31.54 -21.85 5.73
C ILE A 80 30.74 -22.44 6.90
N PHE A 81 30.31 -23.70 6.81
CA PHE A 81 29.58 -24.36 7.90
C PHE A 81 30.43 -24.51 9.16
N GLU A 82 31.71 -24.86 9.01
CA GLU A 82 32.66 -24.91 10.13
C GLU A 82 32.89 -23.54 10.78
N GLN A 83 33.04 -22.47 9.97
CA GLN A 83 33.17 -21.10 10.48
C GLN A 83 31.93 -20.64 11.25
N LEU A 84 30.74 -21.12 10.85
CA LEU A 84 29.49 -20.89 11.57
C LEU A 84 29.37 -21.74 12.85
N GLY A 85 30.29 -22.70 13.05
CA GLY A 85 30.31 -23.63 14.18
C GLY A 85 29.21 -24.67 14.07
N PHE A 86 28.99 -25.20 12.87
CA PHE A 86 28.12 -26.36 12.60
C PHE A 86 29.00 -27.57 12.34
N ASP A 87 28.66 -28.70 12.95
CA ASP A 87 29.33 -29.96 12.63
C ASP A 87 28.78 -30.46 11.30
N VAL A 88 29.66 -30.79 10.36
CA VAL A 88 29.26 -31.25 9.02
C VAL A 88 29.91 -32.57 8.69
N THR A 89 29.09 -33.52 8.24
CA THR A 89 29.57 -34.75 7.62
C THR A 89 29.31 -34.68 6.13
N GLU A 90 30.35 -34.90 5.34
CA GLU A 90 30.29 -34.78 3.88
C GLU A 90 30.64 -36.08 3.18
N SER A 91 29.92 -36.40 2.11
CA SER A 91 30.15 -37.58 1.28
C SER A 91 29.61 -37.33 -0.13
N ASP A 92 30.46 -37.44 -1.16
CA ASP A 92 30.06 -37.31 -2.57
C ASP A 92 29.17 -36.09 -2.89
N GLY A 93 29.52 -34.91 -2.36
CA GLY A 93 28.77 -33.67 -2.59
C GLY A 93 27.44 -33.55 -1.80
N LEU A 94 27.18 -34.47 -0.88
CA LEU A 94 26.11 -34.38 0.11
C LEU A 94 26.68 -33.92 1.45
N PHE A 95 25.96 -33.02 2.12
CA PHE A 95 26.26 -32.52 3.45
C PHE A 95 25.12 -32.89 4.40
N ALA A 96 25.45 -33.53 5.52
CA ALA A 96 24.59 -33.61 6.69
C ALA A 96 25.14 -32.64 7.73
N VAL A 97 24.45 -31.50 7.87
CA VAL A 97 24.87 -30.38 8.72
C VAL A 97 24.10 -30.45 10.04
N ALA A 98 24.81 -30.69 11.14
CA ALA A 98 24.28 -30.64 12.49
C ALA A 98 24.27 -29.18 12.98
N VAL A 99 23.06 -28.63 13.03
CA VAL A 99 22.80 -27.25 13.42
C VAL A 99 22.59 -27.20 14.93
N PRO A 100 23.39 -26.42 15.67
CA PRO A 100 23.29 -26.36 17.12
C PRO A 100 22.01 -25.62 17.58
N PRO A 101 21.44 -25.95 18.75
CA PRO A 101 20.23 -25.35 19.31
C PRO A 101 20.24 -23.81 19.43
N ARG A 102 21.43 -23.20 19.42
CA ARG A 102 21.60 -21.74 19.40
C ARG A 102 21.14 -21.08 18.09
N ARG A 103 20.95 -21.86 17.02
CA ARG A 103 20.44 -21.46 15.71
C ARG A 103 19.07 -22.06 15.45
N TRP A 104 18.12 -21.70 16.32
CA TRP A 104 16.72 -22.12 16.23
C TRP A 104 15.99 -21.53 15.01
N ASP A 105 16.65 -20.75 14.16
CA ASP A 105 16.13 -20.24 12.90
C ASP A 105 16.30 -21.23 11.75
N ILE A 106 17.27 -22.15 11.84
CA ILE A 106 17.64 -23.07 10.74
C ILE A 106 16.95 -24.42 10.93
N HIS A 107 16.06 -24.78 10.01
CA HIS A 107 15.33 -26.06 10.00
C HIS A 107 15.25 -26.71 8.62
N ILE A 108 15.46 -25.94 7.55
CA ILE A 108 15.32 -26.42 6.17
C ILE A 108 16.55 -26.05 5.33
N LYS A 109 16.66 -26.70 4.16
CA LYS A 109 17.78 -26.50 3.23
C LYS A 109 17.96 -25.04 2.82
N ALA A 110 16.86 -24.32 2.63
CA ALA A 110 16.90 -22.90 2.24
C ALA A 110 17.64 -22.03 3.25
N ASP A 111 17.51 -22.34 4.55
CA ASP A 111 18.18 -21.60 5.63
C ASP A 111 19.71 -21.81 5.55
N LEU A 112 20.16 -23.03 5.23
CA LEU A 112 21.58 -23.30 4.98
C LEU A 112 22.09 -22.61 3.71
N VAL A 113 21.28 -22.53 2.66
CA VAL A 113 21.64 -21.79 1.43
C VAL A 113 21.84 -20.30 1.74
N GLU A 114 20.99 -19.70 2.56
CA GLU A 114 21.16 -18.31 3.01
C GLU A 114 22.45 -18.14 3.81
N GLU A 115 22.77 -19.06 4.72
CA GLU A 115 24.02 -19.01 5.49
C GLU A 115 25.25 -19.09 4.58
N VAL A 116 25.23 -19.96 3.57
CA VAL A 116 26.28 -20.04 2.55
C VAL A 116 26.38 -18.72 1.79
N ALA A 117 25.26 -18.19 1.29
CA ALA A 117 25.24 -16.93 0.54
C ALA A 117 25.78 -15.75 1.36
N ARG A 118 25.38 -15.66 2.63
CA ARG A 118 25.74 -14.56 3.54
C ARG A 118 27.22 -14.57 3.88
N ILE A 119 27.80 -15.74 4.15
CA ILE A 119 29.23 -15.86 4.50
C ILE A 119 30.11 -15.80 3.25
N TYR A 120 29.68 -16.40 2.13
CA TYR A 120 30.35 -16.23 0.84
C TYR A 120 30.35 -14.76 0.39
N GLY A 121 29.28 -14.03 0.72
CA GLY A 121 29.10 -12.61 0.42
C GLY A 121 28.15 -12.42 -0.76
N PHE A 122 27.07 -11.67 -0.55
CA PHE A 122 26.08 -11.37 -1.58
C PHE A 122 26.70 -10.63 -2.79
N ASP A 123 27.73 -9.82 -2.55
CA ASP A 123 28.47 -9.10 -3.61
C ASP A 123 29.22 -10.04 -4.58
N ASN A 124 29.51 -11.26 -4.14
CA ASN A 124 30.20 -12.27 -4.95
C ASN A 124 29.22 -13.14 -5.76
N LEU A 125 27.91 -12.96 -5.58
CA LEU A 125 26.91 -13.69 -6.36
C LEU A 125 26.82 -13.14 -7.79
N PRO A 126 26.75 -14.00 -8.81
CA PRO A 126 26.73 -13.54 -10.18
C PRO A 126 25.41 -12.82 -10.50
N SER A 127 25.53 -11.63 -11.08
CA SER A 127 24.38 -10.89 -11.61
C SER A 127 23.96 -11.49 -12.95
N THR A 128 22.85 -12.24 -12.95
CA THR A 128 22.30 -12.87 -14.16
C THR A 128 20.84 -12.49 -14.34
N LEU A 129 20.34 -12.64 -15.58
CA LEU A 129 18.92 -12.53 -15.87
C LEU A 129 18.29 -13.93 -15.92
N PRO A 130 17.04 -14.09 -15.44
CA PRO A 130 16.35 -15.36 -15.55
C PRO A 130 16.18 -15.75 -17.01
N THR A 131 16.59 -16.97 -17.36
CA THR A 131 16.35 -17.52 -18.69
C THR A 131 14.93 -18.11 -18.71
N THR A 132 14.01 -17.41 -19.35
CA THR A 132 12.62 -17.85 -19.51
C THR A 132 12.17 -17.68 -20.96
N THR A 133 11.07 -18.32 -21.34
CA THR A 133 10.46 -18.11 -22.65
C THR A 133 10.05 -16.64 -22.78
N MET A 134 10.57 -15.96 -23.81
CA MET A 134 10.25 -14.55 -24.05
C MET A 134 8.75 -14.39 -24.33
N THR A 135 8.07 -13.59 -23.51
CA THR A 135 6.69 -13.17 -23.74
C THR A 135 6.67 -11.68 -24.11
N ILE A 136 5.72 -11.27 -24.95
CA ILE A 136 5.56 -9.85 -25.29
C ILE A 136 4.83 -9.16 -24.14
N GLY A 137 5.53 -8.26 -23.45
CA GLY A 137 4.92 -7.41 -22.44
C GLY A 137 4.13 -6.29 -23.09
N GLU A 138 2.80 -6.39 -23.07
CA GLU A 138 1.91 -5.32 -23.55
C GLU A 138 0.95 -4.82 -22.47
N TYR A 139 0.52 -3.57 -22.63
CA TYR A 139 -0.59 -3.05 -21.85
C TYR A 139 -1.91 -3.68 -22.26
N THR A 140 -2.73 -4.02 -21.26
CA THR A 140 -4.12 -4.39 -21.49
C THR A 140 -4.90 -3.22 -22.09
N ALA A 141 -6.02 -3.50 -22.74
CA ALA A 141 -6.88 -2.45 -23.30
C ALA A 141 -7.31 -1.41 -22.23
N GLN A 142 -7.57 -1.84 -20.99
CA GLN A 142 -7.87 -0.95 -19.88
C GLN A 142 -6.67 -0.05 -19.55
N GLN A 143 -5.46 -0.61 -19.40
CA GLN A 143 -4.25 0.16 -19.10
C GLN A 143 -3.91 1.17 -20.21
N LYS A 144 -4.15 0.83 -21.48
CA LYS A 144 -4.02 1.76 -22.62
C LYS A 144 -5.01 2.92 -22.49
N ARG A 145 -6.28 2.63 -22.16
CA ARG A 145 -7.32 3.66 -21.94
C ARG A 145 -6.98 4.60 -20.78
N ILE A 146 -6.59 4.09 -19.62
CA ILE A 146 -6.20 4.90 -18.45
C ILE A 146 -5.11 5.91 -18.82
N ARG A 147 -4.08 5.46 -19.54
CA ARG A 147 -2.99 6.34 -20.00
C ARG A 147 -3.46 7.38 -21.01
N ARG A 148 -4.33 6.99 -21.94
CA ARG A 148 -4.90 7.90 -22.93
C ARG A 148 -5.74 9.00 -22.27
N THR A 149 -6.60 8.63 -21.31
CA THR A 149 -7.39 9.55 -20.50
C THR A 149 -6.51 10.57 -19.78
N ARG A 150 -5.41 10.11 -19.16
CA ARG A 150 -4.41 10.98 -18.52
C ARG A 150 -3.88 12.03 -19.49
N HIS A 151 -3.34 11.58 -20.63
CA HIS A 151 -2.75 12.47 -21.64
C HIS A 151 -3.77 13.46 -22.22
N LEU A 152 -5.01 13.03 -22.41
CA LEU A 152 -6.08 13.89 -22.90
C LEU A 152 -6.40 15.01 -21.90
N LEU A 153 -6.59 14.68 -20.62
CA LEU A 153 -6.93 15.67 -19.59
C LEU A 153 -5.78 16.64 -19.31
N GLU A 154 -4.54 16.16 -19.33
CA GLU A 154 -3.34 16.99 -19.27
C GLU A 154 -3.24 17.93 -20.47
N GLY A 155 -3.56 17.43 -21.67
CA GLY A 155 -3.63 18.24 -22.90
C GLY A 155 -4.73 19.30 -22.87
N LEU A 156 -5.80 19.07 -22.10
CA LEU A 156 -6.86 20.06 -21.84
C LEU A 156 -6.52 21.04 -20.69
N GLY A 157 -5.30 20.94 -20.12
CA GLY A 157 -4.80 21.86 -19.10
C GLY A 157 -5.15 21.47 -17.65
N LEU A 158 -5.64 20.25 -17.40
CA LEU A 158 -5.88 19.78 -16.04
C LEU A 158 -4.62 19.10 -15.48
N THR A 159 -4.39 19.28 -14.19
CA THR A 159 -3.28 18.64 -13.47
C THR A 159 -3.77 17.40 -12.72
N GLN A 160 -3.07 16.27 -12.85
CA GLN A 160 -3.41 15.08 -12.11
C GLN A 160 -3.09 15.26 -10.62
N VAL A 161 -4.04 14.98 -9.75
CA VAL A 161 -3.85 14.89 -8.29
C VAL A 161 -4.11 13.47 -7.80
N ILE A 162 -3.58 13.16 -6.61
CA ILE A 162 -3.83 11.90 -5.92
C ILE A 162 -4.25 12.25 -4.49
N THR A 163 -5.50 11.97 -4.14
CA THR A 163 -6.03 12.24 -2.80
C THR A 163 -6.10 10.98 -1.95
N TYR A 164 -6.19 11.13 -0.63
CA TYR A 164 -6.34 10.00 0.26
C TYR A 164 -7.64 9.23 0.00
N ALA A 165 -7.54 7.90 -0.03
CA ALA A 165 -8.72 7.04 -0.08
C ALA A 165 -9.52 7.06 1.22
N LEU A 166 -8.88 7.39 2.35
CA LEU A 166 -9.51 7.55 3.65
C LEU A 166 -9.88 9.02 3.92
N THR A 167 -11.09 9.23 4.39
CA THR A 167 -11.70 10.53 4.68
C THR A 167 -12.56 10.47 5.94
N THR A 168 -13.26 11.56 6.26
CA THR A 168 -14.22 11.62 7.38
C THR A 168 -15.51 10.88 7.02
N ALA A 169 -16.25 10.43 8.03
CA ALA A 169 -17.55 9.80 7.81
C ALA A 169 -18.54 10.72 7.07
N GLU A 170 -18.51 12.03 7.37
CA GLU A 170 -19.34 13.03 6.70
C GLU A 170 -18.97 13.18 5.22
N ALA A 171 -17.68 13.36 4.91
CA ALA A 171 -17.22 13.57 3.54
C ALA A 171 -17.42 12.34 2.64
N ALA A 172 -17.43 11.13 3.23
CA ALA A 172 -17.75 9.89 2.52
C ALA A 172 -19.24 9.81 2.12
N GLU A 173 -20.14 10.41 2.89
CA GLU A 173 -21.59 10.44 2.63
C GLU A 173 -21.99 11.52 1.62
N GLN A 174 -21.18 12.56 1.45
CA GLN A 174 -21.44 13.64 0.50
C GLN A 174 -21.27 13.19 -0.96
N PHE A 175 -21.99 13.84 -1.88
CA PHE A 175 -21.86 13.67 -3.35
C PHE A 175 -21.97 12.21 -3.84
N LYS A 176 -22.71 11.36 -3.11
CA LYS A 176 -22.85 9.95 -3.44
C LYS A 176 -23.69 9.75 -4.71
N LEU A 177 -23.10 9.07 -5.69
CA LEU A 177 -23.80 8.60 -6.89
C LEU A 177 -24.19 7.12 -6.79
N GLN A 178 -23.42 6.33 -6.04
CA GLN A 178 -23.67 4.91 -5.82
C GLN A 178 -24.26 4.70 -4.43
N PRO A 179 -25.35 3.93 -4.29
CA PRO A 179 -25.86 3.55 -3.00
C PRO A 179 -24.86 2.61 -2.30
N GLY A 180 -24.81 2.66 -0.98
CA GLY A 180 -23.99 1.76 -0.19
C GLY A 180 -23.70 2.29 1.20
N LEU A 181 -23.19 1.39 2.03
CA LEU A 181 -22.72 1.69 3.37
C LEU A 181 -21.22 2.03 3.36
N PRO A 182 -20.77 2.92 4.26
CA PRO A 182 -19.36 3.25 4.40
C PRO A 182 -18.56 2.11 5.03
N THR A 183 -17.31 1.94 4.60
CA THR A 183 -16.35 1.03 5.24
C THR A 183 -15.41 1.81 6.15
N LYS A 184 -15.39 1.46 7.43
CA LYS A 184 -14.61 2.15 8.46
C LYS A 184 -13.35 1.37 8.80
N VAL A 185 -12.29 2.09 9.17
CA VAL A 185 -11.08 1.51 9.75
C VAL A 185 -11.33 1.32 11.24
N ASP A 186 -11.02 0.13 11.78
CA ASP A 186 -11.30 -0.20 13.19
C ASP A 186 -10.47 0.63 14.18
N SER A 187 -9.23 0.97 13.81
CA SER A 187 -8.32 1.76 14.64
C SER A 187 -7.60 2.80 13.78
N PRO A 188 -8.29 3.89 13.38
CA PRO A 188 -7.69 4.91 12.54
C PRO A 188 -6.71 5.76 13.37
N MET A 189 -5.63 6.22 12.72
CA MET A 189 -4.66 7.11 13.36
C MET A 189 -5.26 8.51 13.63
N THR A 190 -6.19 8.96 12.79
CA THR A 190 -6.91 10.24 12.93
C THR A 190 -8.37 10.11 12.51
N THR A 191 -9.24 11.00 13.00
CA THR A 191 -10.65 11.05 12.58
C THR A 191 -10.83 11.49 11.13
N ASP A 192 -9.86 12.23 10.60
CA ASP A 192 -9.85 12.72 9.21
C ASP A 192 -9.62 11.59 8.20
N HIS A 193 -9.13 10.44 8.65
CA HIS A 193 -8.85 9.26 7.84
C HIS A 193 -9.48 7.98 8.43
N ALA A 194 -10.77 8.07 8.81
CA ALA A 194 -11.48 6.97 9.48
C ALA A 194 -12.32 6.09 8.53
N VAL A 195 -12.70 6.60 7.36
CA VAL A 195 -13.69 5.95 6.47
C VAL A 195 -13.21 5.96 5.03
N LEU A 196 -13.42 4.88 4.27
CA LEU A 196 -13.14 4.86 2.83
C LEU A 196 -14.08 5.81 2.07
N ARG A 197 -13.53 6.60 1.16
CA ARG A 197 -14.27 7.54 0.32
C ARG A 197 -15.28 6.82 -0.58
N MET A 198 -16.48 7.37 -0.70
CA MET A 198 -17.54 6.86 -1.57
C MET A 198 -17.82 7.79 -2.76
N ASN A 199 -17.02 8.85 -2.88
CA ASN A 199 -17.02 9.81 -3.98
C ASN A 199 -15.57 10.32 -4.17
N MET A 200 -15.26 10.88 -5.34
CA MET A 200 -13.96 11.52 -5.62
C MET A 200 -13.95 13.01 -5.27
N ILE A 201 -15.13 13.61 -5.15
CA ILE A 201 -15.34 15.05 -5.18
C ILE A 201 -14.87 15.70 -3.88
N SER A 202 -15.19 15.13 -2.73
CA SER A 202 -14.76 15.64 -1.42
C SER A 202 -13.23 15.79 -1.34
N GLY A 203 -12.48 14.84 -1.92
CA GLY A 203 -11.02 14.92 -2.03
C GLY A 203 -10.56 16.08 -2.90
N LEU A 204 -11.13 16.22 -4.11
CA LEU A 204 -10.81 17.31 -5.04
C LEU A 204 -11.14 18.69 -4.46
N LEU A 205 -12.24 18.82 -3.73
CA LEU A 205 -12.63 20.06 -3.08
C LEU A 205 -11.67 20.45 -1.95
N ASN A 206 -11.15 19.48 -1.20
CA ASN A 206 -10.11 19.74 -0.21
C ASN A 206 -8.82 20.25 -0.88
N VAL A 207 -8.45 19.73 -2.05
CA VAL A 207 -7.31 20.24 -2.83
C VAL A 207 -7.55 21.68 -3.28
N ILE A 208 -8.74 21.99 -3.80
CA ILE A 208 -9.09 23.37 -4.18
C ILE A 208 -9.03 24.30 -2.97
N LYS A 209 -9.69 23.93 -1.85
CA LYS A 209 -9.68 24.70 -0.61
C LYS A 209 -8.26 24.97 -0.11
N TYR A 210 -7.39 23.96 -0.16
CA TYR A 210 -5.99 24.08 0.25
C TYR A 210 -5.20 25.08 -0.59
N ASN A 211 -5.42 25.08 -1.92
CA ASN A 211 -4.76 25.98 -2.86
C ASN A 211 -5.32 27.41 -2.79
N GLN A 212 -6.64 27.56 -2.67
CA GLN A 212 -7.29 28.86 -2.48
C GLN A 212 -6.79 29.56 -1.20
N ALA A 213 -6.61 28.80 -0.10
CA ALA A 213 -6.02 29.33 1.13
C ALA A 213 -4.58 29.85 0.94
N ARG A 214 -3.91 29.48 -0.14
CA ARG A 214 -2.56 29.92 -0.56
C ARG A 214 -2.59 30.95 -1.69
N LYS A 215 -3.77 31.52 -1.98
CA LYS A 215 -4.01 32.51 -3.04
C LYS A 215 -3.93 31.96 -4.46
N GLU A 216 -3.94 30.65 -4.63
CA GLU A 216 -4.10 30.01 -5.94
C GLU A 216 -5.57 29.79 -6.23
N THR A 217 -6.15 30.65 -7.07
CA THR A 217 -7.59 30.64 -7.39
C THR A 217 -7.91 29.93 -8.69
N ASP A 218 -6.96 29.86 -9.61
CA ASP A 218 -7.11 29.24 -10.93
C ASP A 218 -6.60 27.80 -10.84
N VAL A 219 -7.50 26.87 -10.54
CA VAL A 219 -7.15 25.46 -10.27
C VAL A 219 -7.95 24.57 -11.20
N ALA A 220 -7.26 23.80 -12.04
CA ALA A 220 -7.84 22.79 -12.92
C ALA A 220 -7.19 21.44 -12.61
N ILE A 221 -7.93 20.55 -11.96
CA ILE A 221 -7.40 19.26 -11.46
C ILE A 221 -8.32 18.10 -11.80
N TYR A 222 -7.73 16.92 -11.88
CA TYR A 222 -8.47 15.66 -11.99
C TYR A 222 -7.79 14.55 -11.21
N GLU A 223 -8.56 13.53 -10.85
CA GLU A 223 -8.06 12.32 -10.23
C GLU A 223 -8.77 11.10 -10.83
N GLN A 224 -7.98 10.10 -11.19
CA GLN A 224 -8.47 8.77 -11.48
C GLN A 224 -8.14 7.85 -10.30
N GLY A 225 -9.17 7.29 -9.68
CA GLY A 225 -9.01 6.49 -8.47
C GLY A 225 -10.24 5.65 -8.18
N ARG A 226 -10.24 4.99 -7.02
CA ARG A 226 -11.35 4.13 -6.62
C ARG A 226 -12.21 4.79 -5.57
N ILE A 227 -13.51 4.52 -5.64
CA ILE A 227 -14.45 4.68 -4.53
C ILE A 227 -14.83 3.30 -4.00
N PHE A 228 -15.31 3.28 -2.76
CA PHE A 228 -15.60 2.03 -2.06
C PHE A 228 -17.04 2.06 -1.58
N THR A 229 -17.85 1.10 -2.01
CA THR A 229 -19.24 0.97 -1.57
C THR A 229 -19.49 -0.44 -1.06
N LYS A 230 -20.15 -0.57 0.10
CA LYS A 230 -20.53 -1.87 0.65
C LYS A 230 -22.04 -2.08 0.51
N THR A 231 -22.44 -3.25 0.03
CA THR A 231 -23.85 -3.65 -0.09
C THR A 231 -24.15 -4.85 0.80
N GLY A 232 -25.21 -4.75 1.62
CA GLY A 232 -25.59 -5.81 2.56
C GLY A 232 -24.46 -6.23 3.50
N ASP A 233 -24.34 -7.54 3.73
CA ASP A 233 -23.38 -8.14 4.67
C ASP A 233 -22.00 -8.44 4.07
N GLN A 234 -21.67 -7.87 2.90
CA GLN A 234 -20.37 -8.10 2.26
C GLN A 234 -19.20 -7.69 3.16
N VAL A 235 -18.23 -8.59 3.33
CA VAL A 235 -17.02 -8.29 4.12
C VAL A 235 -16.12 -7.28 3.39
N ARG A 236 -15.95 -7.45 2.08
CA ARG A 236 -15.15 -6.56 1.24
C ARG A 236 -16.05 -5.55 0.54
N PRO A 237 -15.72 -4.24 0.54
CA PRO A 237 -16.43 -3.28 -0.28
C PRO A 237 -16.20 -3.57 -1.77
N THR A 238 -17.16 -3.15 -2.59
CA THR A 238 -16.99 -3.07 -4.04
C THR A 238 -16.10 -1.87 -4.35
N GLU A 239 -15.03 -2.10 -5.10
CA GLU A 239 -14.12 -1.07 -5.56
C GLU A 239 -14.50 -0.64 -6.97
N ILE A 240 -14.90 0.62 -7.13
CA ILE A 240 -15.36 1.14 -8.41
C ILE A 240 -14.40 2.23 -8.87
N GLU A 241 -13.85 2.06 -10.08
CA GLU A 241 -12.96 3.04 -10.69
C GLU A 241 -13.77 4.26 -11.15
N TYR A 242 -13.35 5.44 -10.69
CA TYR A 242 -13.96 6.72 -10.98
C TYR A 242 -12.90 7.68 -11.52
N LEU A 243 -13.36 8.57 -12.39
CA LEU A 243 -12.62 9.76 -12.81
C LEU A 243 -13.37 10.98 -12.28
N GLY A 244 -12.74 11.72 -11.38
CA GLY A 244 -13.24 12.99 -10.88
C GLY A 244 -12.44 14.15 -11.46
N GLY A 245 -13.10 15.28 -11.70
CA GLY A 245 -12.46 16.53 -12.12
C GLY A 245 -13.07 17.71 -11.39
N ALA A 246 -12.25 18.74 -11.15
CA ALA A 246 -12.71 19.99 -10.57
C ALA A 246 -11.92 21.15 -11.16
N VAL A 247 -12.64 22.20 -11.57
CA VAL A 247 -12.06 23.39 -12.21
C VAL A 247 -12.66 24.64 -11.59
N THR A 248 -11.84 25.63 -11.23
CA THR A 248 -12.27 26.89 -10.63
C THR A 248 -11.36 28.05 -11.07
N GLY A 249 -11.83 29.27 -10.89
CA GLY A 249 -11.12 30.50 -11.29
C GLY A 249 -11.33 30.84 -12.75
N ASN A 250 -10.27 31.32 -13.40
CA ASN A 250 -10.28 31.73 -14.80
C ASN A 250 -9.67 30.66 -15.70
N VAL A 251 -10.35 30.35 -16.81
CA VAL A 251 -9.80 29.56 -17.92
C VAL A 251 -8.72 30.35 -18.66
N VAL A 252 -8.97 31.64 -18.83
CA VAL A 252 -8.06 32.58 -19.49
C VAL A 252 -7.70 33.63 -18.47
N ALA A 253 -6.43 33.70 -18.10
CA ALA A 253 -5.93 34.77 -17.24
C ALA A 253 -6.06 36.11 -17.96
N LYS A 254 -6.32 37.17 -17.19
CA LYS A 254 -6.29 38.54 -17.72
C LYS A 254 -4.88 38.83 -18.21
N ASP A 255 -4.78 39.26 -19.45
CA ASP A 255 -3.54 39.81 -20.00
C ASP A 255 -3.83 41.16 -20.69
N TRP A 256 -2.81 41.84 -21.16
CA TRP A 256 -2.92 43.15 -21.82
C TRP A 256 -3.83 43.14 -23.06
N HIS A 257 -4.00 41.98 -23.69
CA HIS A 257 -4.80 41.78 -24.91
C HIS A 257 -6.20 41.21 -24.69
N GLN A 258 -6.47 40.56 -23.55
CA GLN A 258 -7.73 39.83 -23.34
C GLN A 258 -8.21 39.92 -21.89
N SER A 259 -9.52 40.08 -21.73
CA SER A 259 -10.18 40.02 -20.42
C SER A 259 -10.10 38.61 -19.84
N ALA A 260 -10.03 38.50 -18.51
CA ALA A 260 -10.16 37.22 -17.85
C ALA A 260 -11.50 36.56 -18.21
N LYS A 261 -11.46 35.24 -18.45
CA LYS A 261 -12.65 34.44 -18.70
C LYS A 261 -12.81 33.43 -17.58
N ALA A 262 -13.83 33.62 -16.75
CA ALA A 262 -14.17 32.69 -15.69
C ALA A 262 -14.60 31.32 -16.26
N VAL A 263 -14.32 30.26 -15.50
CA VAL A 263 -14.85 28.93 -15.77
C VAL A 263 -16.36 28.95 -15.63
N ASP A 264 -17.08 28.40 -16.61
CA ASP A 264 -18.52 28.23 -16.57
C ASP A 264 -18.92 26.74 -16.72
N PHE A 265 -20.22 26.48 -16.58
CA PHE A 265 -20.79 25.14 -16.77
C PHE A 265 -20.43 24.52 -18.13
N PHE A 266 -20.40 25.33 -19.18
CA PHE A 266 -20.16 24.87 -20.55
C PHE A 266 -18.69 24.52 -20.79
N TYR A 267 -17.77 25.17 -20.09
CA TYR A 267 -16.35 24.80 -20.11
C TYR A 267 -16.13 23.42 -19.49
N ALA A 268 -16.72 23.16 -18.31
CA ALA A 268 -16.68 21.84 -17.69
C ALA A 268 -17.35 20.77 -18.58
N LYS A 269 -18.49 21.11 -19.19
CA LYS A 269 -19.15 20.24 -20.18
C LYS A 269 -18.24 19.96 -21.38
N GLY A 270 -17.48 20.93 -21.86
CA GLY A 270 -16.54 20.78 -22.97
C GLY A 270 -15.45 19.75 -22.67
N ILE A 271 -14.84 19.81 -21.48
CA ILE A 271 -13.84 18.83 -21.03
C ILE A 271 -14.45 17.41 -21.00
N VAL A 272 -15.64 17.27 -20.39
CA VAL A 272 -16.34 15.99 -20.29
C VAL A 272 -16.71 15.45 -21.67
N THR A 273 -17.20 16.31 -22.58
CA THR A 273 -17.58 15.91 -23.94
C THR A 273 -16.36 15.43 -24.72
N HIS A 274 -15.25 16.18 -24.69
CA HIS A 274 -14.00 15.77 -25.34
C HIS A 274 -13.47 14.42 -24.83
N LEU A 275 -13.57 14.18 -23.53
CA LEU A 275 -13.17 12.90 -22.95
C LEU A 275 -14.07 11.75 -23.43
N LEU A 276 -15.39 11.94 -23.44
CA LEU A 276 -16.33 10.89 -23.83
C LEU A 276 -16.24 10.58 -25.34
N ASP A 277 -15.98 11.60 -26.17
CA ASP A 277 -15.74 11.44 -27.60
C ASP A 277 -14.47 10.61 -27.88
N ASP A 278 -13.40 10.81 -27.10
CA ASP A 278 -12.16 10.04 -27.22
C ASP A 278 -12.36 8.54 -26.97
N TYR A 279 -13.31 8.17 -26.11
CA TYR A 279 -13.66 6.76 -25.88
C TYR A 279 -14.39 6.10 -27.06
N SER A 280 -14.84 6.87 -28.06
CA SER A 280 -15.53 6.33 -29.25
C SER A 280 -16.68 5.38 -28.88
N LEU A 281 -17.54 5.82 -27.97
CA LEU A 281 -18.62 5.01 -27.41
C LEU A 281 -19.64 4.65 -28.50
N ALA A 282 -20.13 3.41 -28.46
CA ALA A 282 -21.12 2.92 -29.43
C ALA A 282 -22.52 3.54 -29.25
N ASN A 283 -22.86 3.91 -28.01
CA ASN A 283 -24.15 4.49 -27.65
C ASN A 283 -24.06 6.01 -27.56
N PRO A 284 -25.15 6.74 -27.87
CA PRO A 284 -25.16 8.20 -27.80
C PRO A 284 -25.00 8.69 -26.36
N ILE A 285 -24.29 9.82 -26.23
CA ILE A 285 -24.12 10.54 -24.97
C ILE A 285 -25.28 11.52 -24.81
N ARG A 286 -25.95 11.50 -23.66
CA ARG A 286 -27.03 12.42 -23.32
C ARG A 286 -26.75 13.09 -21.98
N PHE A 287 -27.01 14.39 -21.95
CA PHE A 287 -26.90 15.20 -20.73
C PHE A 287 -28.30 15.61 -20.30
N GLU A 288 -28.69 15.27 -19.06
CA GLU A 288 -29.99 15.63 -18.51
C GLU A 288 -29.85 16.44 -17.24
N ALA A 289 -30.62 17.53 -17.14
CA ALA A 289 -30.70 18.31 -15.91
C ALA A 289 -31.14 17.43 -14.74
N THR A 290 -30.49 17.59 -13.59
CA THR A 290 -30.77 16.79 -12.40
C THR A 290 -30.77 17.65 -11.15
N GLN A 291 -31.59 17.23 -10.18
CA GLN A 291 -31.60 17.76 -8.81
C GLN A 291 -31.36 16.63 -7.79
N ALA A 292 -30.88 15.47 -8.25
CA ALA A 292 -30.77 14.26 -7.44
C ALA A 292 -29.66 14.33 -6.37
N VAL A 293 -28.67 15.22 -6.54
CA VAL A 293 -27.56 15.40 -5.60
C VAL A 293 -27.76 16.73 -4.88
N ALA A 294 -28.06 16.66 -3.58
CA ALA A 294 -28.49 17.81 -2.78
C ALA A 294 -27.42 18.90 -2.64
N GLU A 295 -26.16 18.53 -2.72
CA GLU A 295 -25.00 19.41 -2.57
C GLU A 295 -24.69 20.21 -3.85
N LEU A 296 -25.33 19.86 -4.97
CA LEU A 296 -25.12 20.51 -6.27
C LEU A 296 -26.14 21.63 -6.51
N HIS A 297 -25.76 22.63 -7.30
CA HIS A 297 -26.67 23.71 -7.68
C HIS A 297 -27.84 23.17 -8.54
N PRO A 298 -29.11 23.38 -8.14
CA PRO A 298 -30.28 22.73 -8.75
C PRO A 298 -30.56 23.18 -10.20
N GLY A 299 -30.02 24.34 -10.60
CA GLY A 299 -30.15 24.88 -11.96
C GLY A 299 -28.92 24.67 -12.86
N GLN A 300 -27.84 24.06 -12.34
CA GLN A 300 -26.57 23.91 -13.06
C GLN A 300 -25.92 22.55 -12.80
N ALA A 301 -26.72 21.49 -12.74
CA ALA A 301 -26.25 20.11 -12.59
C ALA A 301 -26.85 19.24 -13.70
N ALA A 302 -26.03 18.33 -14.24
CA ALA A 302 -26.46 17.39 -15.26
C ALA A 302 -25.91 15.98 -15.03
N ASN A 303 -26.79 15.00 -15.20
CA ASN A 303 -26.43 13.59 -15.31
C ASN A 303 -25.93 13.28 -16.72
N ILE A 304 -24.95 12.38 -16.79
CA ILE A 304 -24.33 11.91 -18.03
C ILE A 304 -24.80 10.48 -18.27
N PHE A 305 -25.52 10.28 -19.36
CA PHE A 305 -26.00 8.97 -19.79
C PHE A 305 -25.27 8.51 -21.05
N VAL A 306 -24.96 7.22 -21.10
CA VAL A 306 -24.49 6.51 -22.30
C VAL A 306 -25.54 5.45 -22.62
N GLY A 307 -26.38 5.72 -23.62
CA GLY A 307 -27.65 4.99 -23.78
C GLY A 307 -28.57 5.25 -22.58
N ASP A 308 -28.94 4.18 -21.86
CA ASP A 308 -29.77 4.25 -20.65
C ASP A 308 -28.95 4.18 -19.35
N GLN A 309 -27.62 3.99 -19.44
CA GLN A 309 -26.77 3.85 -18.27
C GLN A 309 -26.28 5.22 -17.78
N LEU A 310 -26.54 5.53 -16.50
CA LEU A 310 -25.91 6.65 -15.81
C LEU A 310 -24.43 6.35 -15.57
N VAL A 311 -23.53 7.14 -16.18
CA VAL A 311 -22.08 6.95 -16.07
C VAL A 311 -21.40 8.00 -15.21
N GLY A 312 -22.11 9.07 -14.86
CA GLY A 312 -21.60 10.12 -13.98
C GLY A 312 -22.52 11.34 -13.95
N SER A 313 -22.07 12.36 -13.25
CA SER A 313 -22.73 13.66 -13.18
C SER A 313 -21.67 14.76 -13.18
N PHE A 314 -22.01 15.92 -13.73
CA PHE A 314 -21.18 17.12 -13.64
C PHE A 314 -22.06 18.33 -13.33
N TRP A 315 -21.45 19.40 -12.83
CA TRP A 315 -22.15 20.61 -12.44
C TRP A 315 -21.28 21.84 -12.66
N GLY A 316 -21.93 23.00 -12.67
CA GLY A 316 -21.34 24.31 -12.80
C GLY A 316 -21.93 25.23 -11.74
N ALA A 317 -21.15 26.26 -11.39
CA ALA A 317 -21.42 27.32 -10.42
C ALA A 317 -22.04 26.86 -9.08
N CYS A 318 -21.22 26.94 -8.03
CA CYS A 318 -21.63 26.91 -6.63
C CYS A 318 -21.95 25.51 -6.08
N ILE A 319 -21.03 24.99 -5.28
CA ILE A 319 -21.35 23.95 -4.30
C ILE A 319 -22.09 24.68 -3.18
N LEU A 320 -23.32 24.27 -2.88
CA LEU A 320 -24.05 24.80 -1.75
C LEU A 320 -23.23 24.49 -0.48
N PRO A 321 -22.68 25.50 0.22
CA PRO A 321 -22.04 25.25 1.49
C PRO A 321 -23.16 24.95 2.47
N LEU A 322 -23.09 23.85 3.22
CA LEU A 322 -24.01 23.55 4.33
C LEU A 322 -24.11 24.69 5.38
N ASN A 323 -23.22 25.70 5.34
CA ASN A 323 -23.19 26.84 6.26
C ASN A 323 -22.97 28.24 5.63
N MET A 324 -23.15 28.44 4.31
CA MET A 324 -23.06 29.79 3.71
C MET A 324 -24.15 29.98 2.65
N GLN A 325 -25.32 30.45 3.08
CA GLN A 325 -26.47 30.76 2.23
C GLN A 325 -26.34 32.08 1.43
N SER A 326 -25.24 32.84 1.55
CA SER A 326 -25.19 34.23 1.09
C SER A 326 -24.42 34.52 -0.20
N THR A 327 -23.76 33.55 -0.83
CA THR A 327 -22.84 33.84 -1.97
C THR A 327 -23.38 33.51 -3.36
N CYS A 328 -24.56 32.92 -3.49
CA CYS A 328 -25.12 32.54 -4.79
C CYS A 328 -26.45 33.25 -5.03
N GLN A 329 -26.35 34.52 -5.42
CA GLN A 329 -27.45 35.20 -6.11
C GLN A 329 -27.32 34.96 -7.63
N PRO A 330 -28.44 34.68 -8.32
CA PRO A 330 -28.45 34.69 -9.79
C PRO A 330 -28.16 36.12 -10.31
N PRO A 331 -27.70 36.26 -11.57
CA PRO A 331 -27.62 37.57 -12.22
C PRO A 331 -28.99 38.26 -12.31
#